data_AF-A0AAU6BJZ5-F1
#
_entry.id   AF-A0AAU6BJZ5-F1
#
_cell.length_a   1.000
_cell.length_b   1.000
_cell.length_c   1.000
_cell.angle_alpha   90.00
_cell.angle_beta   90.00
_cell.angle_gamma   90.00
#
_symmetry.space_group_name_H-M   'P 1'
#
loop_
_entity.id
_entity.type
_entity.pdbx_description
1 polymer ?
#
loop_
_entity_poly.entity_id
_entity_poly.type
_entity_poly.pdbx_seq_one_letter_code
_entity_poly.pdbx_strand_id
1 'polypeptide(L)'
;MRSRTRADEVTGAKWAVRTGALISGVALAASLGGVSQAQAATPRSSASIQSVDYIPGKDVTVGSCKGWMNRRSTDGYVQGLVQSWNGVDCEMWLERKVIGSYDYKHVSNGTDVVNTTASTGFYWNGTNAGTRVCITNWSTYVSDCGETAW
;
A
#
# COMPACT_ATOMS: atom_id res chain seq x y z
N MET A 1 32.72 -7.55 39.25
CA MET A 1 32.27 -8.93 39.55
C MET A 1 31.01 -8.90 40.40
N ARG A 2 29.84 -9.21 39.82
CA ARG A 2 28.68 -9.85 40.48
C ARG A 2 27.60 -10.11 39.42
N SER A 3 27.25 -11.37 39.26
CA SER A 3 26.20 -11.92 38.40
C SER A 3 24.80 -11.47 38.84
N ARG A 4 23.84 -11.45 37.90
CA ARG A 4 22.56 -12.18 38.01
C ARG A 4 21.79 -12.20 36.69
N THR A 5 21.54 -13.43 36.24
CA THR A 5 20.59 -13.89 35.23
C THR A 5 19.15 -13.84 35.78
N ARG A 6 18.16 -13.45 34.97
CA ARG A 6 16.95 -14.25 34.68
C ARG A 6 16.05 -13.52 33.68
N ALA A 7 15.78 -14.23 32.58
CA ALA A 7 14.65 -13.98 31.71
C ALA A 7 13.40 -14.59 32.37
N ASP A 8 12.29 -13.85 32.36
CA ASP A 8 10.99 -14.37 32.75
C ASP A 8 10.31 -15.05 31.56
N GLU A 9 9.91 -16.28 31.85
CA GLU A 9 9.15 -17.23 31.07
C GLU A 9 7.67 -17.09 31.47
N VAL A 10 6.74 -17.05 30.52
CA VAL A 10 5.34 -17.43 30.79
C VAL A 10 4.91 -18.48 29.78
N THR A 11 4.77 -19.67 30.33
CA THR A 11 4.48 -20.94 29.66
C THR A 11 2.98 -21.24 29.71
N GLY A 12 2.43 -21.66 28.55
CA GLY A 12 1.60 -22.86 28.46
C GLY A 12 0.07 -22.70 28.44
N ALA A 13 -0.54 -23.32 27.43
CA ALA A 13 -1.67 -24.22 27.66
C ALA A 13 -1.72 -25.27 26.54
N LYS A 14 -1.33 -26.50 26.89
CA LYS A 14 -1.45 -27.72 26.08
C LYS A 14 -2.81 -28.35 26.39
N TRP A 15 -3.61 -28.67 25.39
CA TRP A 15 -4.79 -29.52 25.57
C TRP A 15 -4.55 -30.91 24.98
N ALA A 16 -4.94 -31.89 25.78
CA ALA A 16 -4.60 -33.30 25.72
C ALA A 16 -5.25 -34.04 24.55
N VAL A 17 -4.50 -34.96 23.94
CA VAL A 17 -5.01 -36.01 23.06
C VAL A 17 -5.30 -37.23 23.91
N ARG A 18 -6.56 -37.70 23.87
CA ARG A 18 -6.95 -38.97 24.50
C ARG A 18 -6.69 -40.14 23.55
N THR A 19 -6.01 -41.13 24.11
CA THR A 19 -5.72 -42.47 23.60
C THR A 19 -6.99 -43.29 23.39
N GLY A 20 -7.09 -43.98 22.25
CA GLY A 20 -8.02 -45.07 22.00
C GLY A 20 -7.32 -46.12 21.12
N ALA A 21 -7.23 -47.35 21.62
CA ALA A 21 -6.41 -48.43 21.09
C ALA A 21 -7.17 -49.34 20.11
N LEU A 22 -6.41 -49.80 19.10
CA LEU A 22 -6.38 -51.11 18.42
C LEU A 22 -7.69 -51.76 17.92
N ILE A 23 -7.70 -52.19 16.65
CA ILE A 23 -7.77 -53.61 16.27
C ILE A 23 -7.22 -53.77 14.84
N SER A 24 -6.38 -54.78 14.68
CA SER A 24 -5.63 -55.19 13.50
C SER A 24 -6.52 -55.60 12.32
N GLY A 25 -6.12 -55.16 11.12
CA GLY A 25 -6.51 -55.76 9.85
C GLY A 25 -5.29 -55.80 8.94
N VAL A 26 -4.73 -56.99 8.76
CA VAL A 26 -3.63 -57.25 7.81
C VAL A 26 -4.25 -57.36 6.41
N ALA A 27 -3.84 -56.51 5.48
CA ALA A 27 -4.01 -56.78 4.05
C ALA A 27 -2.96 -56.03 3.21
N LEU A 28 -1.99 -56.83 2.74
CA LEU A 28 -1.46 -56.92 1.37
C LEU A 28 -1.04 -55.64 0.63
N ALA A 29 0.24 -55.66 0.26
CA ALA A 29 0.91 -54.72 -0.63
C ALA A 29 0.30 -54.69 -2.05
N ALA A 30 0.19 -53.47 -2.61
CA ALA A 30 0.28 -53.22 -4.04
C ALA A 30 0.83 -51.79 -4.24
N SER A 31 2.08 -51.70 -4.64
CA SER A 31 2.75 -50.48 -5.07
C SER A 31 2.23 -50.05 -6.43
N LEU A 32 1.52 -48.91 -6.54
CA LEU A 32 1.32 -48.19 -7.81
C LEU A 32 0.93 -46.72 -7.52
N GLY A 33 1.75 -45.79 -8.02
CA GLY A 33 1.34 -44.41 -8.36
C GLY A 33 1.25 -43.40 -7.23
N GLY A 34 2.29 -42.57 -7.09
CA GLY A 34 2.21 -41.35 -6.30
C GLY A 34 1.19 -40.37 -6.90
N VAL A 35 0.13 -40.07 -6.16
CA VAL A 35 -0.73 -38.92 -6.39
C VAL A 35 -0.48 -37.92 -5.28
N SER A 36 0.26 -36.87 -5.61
CA SER A 36 0.44 -35.68 -4.79
C SER A 36 -0.93 -35.05 -4.51
N GLN A 37 -1.44 -35.15 -3.29
CA GLN A 37 -2.55 -34.31 -2.87
C GLN A 37 -2.00 -32.93 -2.52
N ALA A 38 -2.10 -32.01 -3.49
CA ALA A 38 -1.97 -30.59 -3.22
C ALA A 38 -3.04 -30.19 -2.21
N GLN A 39 -2.60 -29.74 -1.03
CA GLN A 39 -3.47 -29.21 0.00
C GLN A 39 -4.16 -27.96 -0.55
N ALA A 40 -5.49 -28.01 -0.70
CA ALA A 40 -6.29 -26.88 -1.13
C ALA A 40 -6.11 -25.74 -0.10
N ALA A 41 -5.41 -24.69 -0.52
CA ALA A 41 -5.29 -23.47 0.25
C ALA A 41 -6.68 -22.87 0.46
N THR A 42 -7.05 -22.65 1.72
CA THR A 42 -8.21 -21.86 2.10
C THR A 42 -8.16 -20.51 1.37
N PRO A 43 -9.23 -20.08 0.68
CA PRO A 43 -9.27 -18.76 0.07
C PRO A 43 -9.08 -17.69 1.15
N ARG A 44 -7.96 -16.97 1.07
CA ARG A 44 -7.79 -15.71 1.80
C ARG A 44 -8.90 -14.79 1.32
N SER A 45 -9.82 -14.38 2.20
CA SER A 45 -10.84 -13.40 1.87
C SER A 45 -10.19 -12.21 1.17
N SER A 46 -10.46 -12.06 -0.12
CA SER A 46 -10.00 -10.93 -0.90
C SER A 46 -10.60 -9.69 -0.28
N ALA A 47 -9.76 -8.82 0.28
CA ALA A 47 -10.16 -7.44 0.54
C ALA A 47 -10.82 -6.92 -0.74
N SER A 48 -11.98 -6.28 -0.61
CA SER A 48 -12.68 -5.71 -1.77
C SER A 48 -11.68 -4.87 -2.57
N ILE A 49 -11.51 -5.21 -3.85
CA ILE A 49 -10.68 -4.41 -4.76
C ILE A 49 -11.39 -3.06 -4.85
N GLN A 50 -10.88 -2.06 -4.14
CA GLN A 50 -11.36 -0.70 -4.27
C GLN A 50 -10.98 -0.22 -5.68
N SER A 51 -11.97 0.15 -6.48
CA SER A 51 -11.72 0.72 -7.80
C SER A 51 -11.03 2.09 -7.64
N VAL A 52 -10.01 2.32 -8.46
CA VAL A 52 -9.19 3.53 -8.43
C VAL A 52 -9.13 4.09 -9.83
N ASP A 53 -9.70 5.28 -10.01
CA ASP A 53 -9.83 5.97 -11.29
C ASP A 53 -8.75 7.04 -11.40
N TYR A 54 -8.05 7.08 -12.53
CA TYR A 54 -7.15 8.18 -12.86
C TYR A 54 -7.93 9.48 -13.12
N ILE A 55 -7.42 10.63 -12.65
CA ILE A 55 -8.02 11.94 -12.91
C ILE A 55 -7.32 12.59 -14.11
N PRO A 56 -7.96 12.63 -15.30
CA PRO A 56 -7.30 13.09 -16.52
C PRO A 56 -7.02 14.59 -16.54
N GLY A 57 -5.88 14.97 -17.12
CA GLY A 57 -5.49 16.37 -17.34
C GLY A 57 -5.06 17.12 -16.08
N LYS A 58 -4.88 16.41 -14.96
CA LYS A 58 -4.44 16.96 -13.67
C LYS A 58 -3.04 16.48 -13.27
N ASP A 59 -2.33 15.88 -14.21
CA ASP A 59 -0.91 15.52 -14.04
C ASP A 59 0.01 16.72 -14.27
N VAL A 60 1.21 16.61 -13.71
CA VAL A 60 2.28 17.60 -13.80
C VAL A 60 3.59 16.89 -14.07
N THR A 61 4.47 17.50 -14.85
CA THR A 61 5.78 16.92 -15.19
C THR A 61 6.85 18.00 -15.14
N VAL A 62 7.92 17.74 -14.39
CA VAL A 62 9.09 18.61 -14.25
C VAL A 62 10.35 17.79 -14.48
N GLY A 63 10.95 17.94 -15.67
CA GLY A 63 12.11 17.13 -16.05
C GLY A 63 11.77 15.63 -16.07
N SER A 64 12.50 14.84 -15.27
CA SER A 64 12.26 13.38 -15.14
C SER A 64 11.39 13.01 -13.91
N CYS A 65 10.55 13.95 -13.46
CA CYS A 65 9.55 13.75 -12.42
C CYS A 65 8.16 13.92 -13.01
N LYS A 66 7.26 12.96 -12.76
CA LYS A 66 5.83 13.08 -13.11
C LYS A 66 4.97 12.83 -11.88
N GLY A 67 4.02 13.73 -11.64
CA GLY A 67 2.99 13.59 -10.60
C GLY A 67 1.61 13.48 -11.23
N TRP A 68 0.73 12.66 -10.65
CA TRP A 68 -0.68 12.59 -11.04
C TRP A 68 -1.57 12.23 -9.85
N MET A 69 -2.89 12.28 -10.05
CA MET A 69 -3.86 11.93 -9.03
C MET A 69 -4.78 10.81 -9.48
N ASN A 70 -5.13 9.96 -8.52
CA ASN A 70 -6.22 9.01 -8.68
C ASN A 70 -7.29 9.25 -7.61
N ARG A 71 -8.54 8.97 -7.97
CA ARG A 71 -9.70 8.96 -7.07
C ARG A 71 -10.13 7.53 -6.81
N ARG A 72 -10.43 7.21 -5.56
CA ARG A 72 -11.11 5.97 -5.21
C ARG A 72 -12.59 6.09 -5.51
N SER A 73 -13.13 5.21 -6.35
CA SER A 73 -14.51 5.31 -6.82
C SER A 73 -15.54 5.12 -5.70
N THR A 74 -15.18 4.42 -4.63
CA THR A 74 -16.09 4.03 -3.54
C THR A 74 -16.43 5.17 -2.58
N ASP A 75 -15.47 6.04 -2.25
CA ASP A 75 -15.62 7.08 -1.22
C ASP A 75 -15.15 8.48 -1.71
N GLY A 76 -14.58 8.56 -2.91
CA GLY A 76 -14.07 9.82 -3.46
C GLY A 76 -12.77 10.31 -2.83
N TYR A 77 -12.10 9.49 -2.02
CA TYR A 77 -10.77 9.82 -1.53
C TYR A 77 -9.78 9.91 -2.70
N VAL A 78 -8.79 10.77 -2.55
CA VAL A 78 -7.77 11.02 -3.57
C VAL A 78 -6.39 10.65 -3.08
N GLN A 79 -5.57 10.13 -3.98
CA GLN A 79 -4.14 9.92 -3.73
C GLN A 79 -3.33 10.63 -4.81
N GLY A 80 -2.18 11.16 -4.42
CA GLY A 80 -1.14 11.58 -5.34
C GLY A 80 -0.25 10.39 -5.65
N LEU A 81 0.21 10.29 -6.89
CA LEU A 81 1.25 9.37 -7.31
C LEU A 81 2.38 10.16 -7.95
N VAL A 82 3.58 9.63 -7.79
CA VAL A 82 4.80 10.20 -8.36
C VAL A 82 5.59 9.10 -9.04
N GLN A 83 6.23 9.46 -10.13
CA GLN A 83 7.20 8.64 -10.84
C GLN A 83 8.47 9.46 -11.07
N SER A 84 9.60 8.86 -10.74
CA SER A 84 10.93 9.32 -11.09
C SER A 84 11.55 8.40 -12.15
N TRP A 85 12.34 8.97 -13.06
CA TRP A 85 13.23 8.24 -13.95
C TRP A 85 14.57 8.98 -14.16
N ASN A 86 15.52 8.33 -14.84
CA ASN A 86 16.87 8.85 -15.14
C ASN A 86 17.72 9.25 -13.91
N GLY A 87 17.48 8.65 -12.74
CA GLY A 87 18.24 8.90 -11.51
C GLY A 87 17.91 10.22 -10.82
N VAL A 88 16.83 10.89 -11.23
CA VAL A 88 16.39 12.16 -10.62
C VAL A 88 15.69 11.91 -9.30
N ASP A 89 15.94 12.77 -8.32
CA ASP A 89 15.20 12.77 -7.06
C ASP A 89 13.94 13.63 -7.17
N CYS A 90 12.78 13.01 -6.94
CA CYS A 90 11.47 13.62 -7.10
C CYS A 90 10.69 13.53 -5.80
N GLU A 91 10.25 14.67 -5.28
CA GLU A 91 9.28 14.72 -4.18
C GLU A 91 7.89 15.03 -4.72
N MET A 92 6.87 14.50 -4.07
CA MET A 92 5.48 14.81 -4.38
C MET A 92 4.64 14.96 -3.12
N TRP A 93 3.65 15.85 -3.18
CA TRP A 93 2.64 16.03 -2.16
C TRP A 93 1.30 16.43 -2.76
N LEU A 94 0.25 16.31 -1.95
CA LEU A 94 -1.07 16.82 -2.26
C LEU A 94 -1.32 18.14 -1.56
N GLU A 95 -1.95 19.04 -2.29
CA GLU A 95 -2.50 20.28 -1.75
C GLU A 95 -3.99 20.36 -2.00
N ARG A 96 -4.70 21.02 -1.08
CA ARG A 96 -6.14 21.22 -1.16
C ARG A 96 -6.48 22.67 -0.90
N LYS A 97 -7.54 23.14 -1.55
CA LYS A 97 -8.20 24.40 -1.24
C LYS A 97 -9.71 24.24 -1.16
N VAL A 98 -10.37 25.19 -0.54
CA VAL A 98 -11.82 25.35 -0.68
C VAL A 98 -12.13 25.89 -2.09
N ILE A 99 -13.18 25.40 -2.74
CA ILE A 99 -13.61 25.89 -4.05
C ILE A 99 -13.95 27.38 -3.95
N GLY A 100 -13.44 28.18 -4.89
CA GLY A 100 -13.54 29.64 -4.86
C GLY A 100 -12.46 30.35 -4.03
N SER A 101 -11.58 29.60 -3.34
CA SER A 101 -10.40 30.15 -2.69
C SER A 101 -9.16 30.08 -3.60
N TYR A 102 -8.13 30.83 -3.23
CA TYR A 102 -6.78 30.75 -3.80
C TYR A 102 -5.77 30.12 -2.83
N ASP A 103 -6.18 29.85 -1.58
CA ASP A 103 -5.29 29.37 -0.52
C ASP A 103 -5.22 27.85 -0.50
N TYR A 104 -4.17 27.30 -1.12
CA TYR A 104 -3.83 25.88 -1.00
C TYR A 104 -3.14 25.59 0.33
N LYS A 105 -3.43 24.41 0.88
CA LYS A 105 -2.79 23.84 2.07
C LYS A 105 -2.33 22.43 1.78
N HIS A 106 -1.15 22.07 2.28
CA HIS A 106 -0.69 20.69 2.31
C HIS A 106 -1.68 19.78 3.01
N VAL A 107 -1.99 18.64 2.40
CA VAL A 107 -2.84 17.61 3.00
C VAL A 107 -2.16 16.25 3.15
N SER A 108 -1.06 16.03 2.43
CA SER A 108 -0.19 14.87 2.61
C SER A 108 1.20 15.31 3.08
N ASN A 109 1.98 14.35 3.58
CA ASN A 109 3.42 14.51 3.68
C ASN A 109 4.05 14.48 2.27
N GLY A 110 5.28 14.98 2.17
CA GLY A 110 6.14 14.77 1.02
C GLY A 110 6.47 13.28 0.83
N THR A 111 6.58 12.86 -0.43
CA THR A 111 6.92 11.50 -0.84
C THR A 111 8.05 11.56 -1.86
N ASP A 112 9.26 11.22 -1.41
CA ASP A 112 10.47 11.20 -2.24
C ASP A 112 10.66 9.86 -2.97
N VAL A 113 11.04 9.92 -4.24
CA VAL A 113 11.32 8.75 -5.08
C VAL A 113 12.49 8.99 -6.04
N VAL A 114 13.29 7.94 -6.26
CA VAL A 114 14.35 7.90 -7.28
C VAL A 114 14.18 6.64 -8.13
N ASN A 115 14.05 6.78 -9.45
CA ASN A 115 13.87 5.67 -10.41
C ASN A 115 12.75 4.69 -10.03
N THR A 116 11.69 5.19 -9.41
CA THR A 116 10.57 4.37 -8.93
C THR A 116 9.28 5.19 -8.89
N THR A 117 8.20 4.52 -8.50
CA THR A 117 6.91 5.14 -8.25
C THR A 117 6.49 5.00 -6.81
N ALA A 118 5.80 6.00 -6.27
CA ALA A 118 5.16 5.93 -4.96
C ALA A 118 3.80 6.65 -4.96
N SER A 119 3.05 6.46 -3.89
CA SER A 119 1.77 7.10 -3.64
C SER A 119 1.77 7.73 -2.26
N THR A 120 1.07 8.86 -2.11
CA THR A 120 0.82 9.47 -0.80
C THR A 120 -0.07 8.60 0.10
N GLY A 121 -0.76 7.61 -0.47
CA GLY A 121 -1.96 7.04 0.11
C GLY A 121 -3.17 7.95 -0.09
N PHE A 122 -4.33 7.48 0.38
CA PHE A 122 -5.61 8.14 0.12
C PHE A 122 -5.98 9.14 1.21
N TYR A 123 -6.33 10.35 0.79
CA TYR A 123 -6.76 11.46 1.62
C TYR A 123 -8.18 11.87 1.27
N TRP A 124 -8.90 12.34 2.28
CA TRP A 124 -10.23 12.88 2.07
C TRP A 124 -10.14 14.18 1.26
N ASN A 125 -10.80 14.24 0.11
CA ASN A 125 -10.80 15.45 -0.73
C ASN A 125 -11.49 16.63 -0.04
N GLY A 126 -12.44 16.39 0.87
CA GLY A 126 -13.23 17.45 1.53
C GLY A 126 -14.54 17.73 0.81
N THR A 127 -15.44 18.44 1.49
CA THR A 127 -16.68 18.96 0.89
C THR A 127 -16.41 20.32 0.25
N ASN A 128 -16.85 20.54 -0.99
CA ASN A 128 -16.60 21.79 -1.74
C ASN A 128 -15.12 22.19 -1.77
N ALA A 129 -14.25 21.22 -2.01
CA ALA A 129 -12.81 21.41 -2.02
C ALA A 129 -12.19 20.81 -3.29
N GLY A 130 -11.14 21.47 -3.76
CA GLY A 130 -10.35 21.04 -4.89
C GLY A 130 -8.96 20.61 -4.45
N THR A 131 -8.48 19.49 -4.99
CA THR A 131 -7.14 18.95 -4.71
C THR A 131 -6.27 19.03 -5.96
N ARG A 132 -4.97 19.26 -5.77
CA ARG A 132 -3.94 19.16 -6.80
C ARG A 132 -2.74 18.37 -6.29
N VAL A 133 -2.00 17.79 -7.22
CA VAL A 133 -0.69 17.19 -6.94
C VAL A 133 0.40 18.19 -7.29
N CYS A 134 1.41 18.28 -6.45
CA CYS A 134 2.60 19.08 -6.68
C CYS A 134 3.83 18.19 -6.63
N ILE A 135 4.83 18.53 -7.44
CA ILE A 135 6.10 17.80 -7.49
C ILE A 135 7.27 18.77 -7.42
N THR A 136 8.38 18.29 -6.86
CA THR A 136 9.69 18.96 -6.92
C THR A 136 10.69 18.01 -7.54
N ASN A 137 11.47 18.52 -8.49
CA ASN A 137 12.67 17.86 -8.99
C ASN A 137 13.87 18.39 -8.21
N TRP A 138 14.35 17.63 -7.23
CA TRP A 138 15.45 18.05 -6.35
C TRP A 138 16.79 18.14 -7.06
N SER A 139 16.96 17.51 -8.22
CA SER A 139 18.17 17.66 -9.04
C SER A 139 18.27 19.04 -9.72
N THR A 140 17.15 19.73 -9.90
CA THR A 140 17.09 21.06 -10.55
C THR A 140 16.49 22.15 -9.66
N TYR A 141 15.97 21.78 -8.48
CA TYR A 141 15.23 22.64 -7.57
C TYR A 141 14.02 23.34 -8.21
N VAL A 142 13.42 22.71 -9.22
CA VAL A 142 12.20 23.21 -9.86
C VAL A 142 11.00 22.46 -9.28
N SER A 143 9.99 23.23 -8.89
CA SER A 143 8.71 22.71 -8.40
C SER A 143 7.58 23.20 -9.29
N ASP A 144 6.57 22.35 -9.49
CA ASP A 144 5.33 22.72 -10.17
C ASP A 144 4.15 21.92 -9.63
N CYS A 145 2.96 22.43 -9.85
CA CYS A 145 1.71 21.80 -9.45
C CYS A 145 0.79 21.59 -10.63
N GLY A 146 0.14 20.42 -10.65
CA GLY A 146 -0.93 20.14 -11.59
C GLY A 146 -2.14 21.05 -11.35
N GLU A 147 -3.04 21.07 -12.33
CA GLU A 147 -4.31 21.74 -12.16
C GLU A 147 -5.13 21.13 -11.02
N THR A 148 -6.05 21.93 -10.48
CA THR A 148 -6.98 21.46 -9.46
C THR A 148 -8.06 20.57 -10.06
N ALA A 149 -8.32 19.46 -9.38
CA ALA A 149 -9.49 18.62 -9.57
C ALA A 149 -10.62 19.14 -8.68
N TRP A 150 -11.76 19.47 -9.32
CA TRP A 150 -13.03 19.96 -8.76
C TRP A 150 -13.01 21.39 -8.21
#